data_AF-G7EW25-F1
#
_entry.id   AF-G7EW25-F1
#
_cell.length_a   1.000
_cell.length_b   1.000
_cell.length_c   1.000
_cell.angle_alpha   90.00
_cell.angle_beta   90.00
_cell.angle_gamma   90.00
#
_symmetry.space_group_name_H-M   'P 1'
#
loop_
_entity.id
_entity.type
_entity.pdbx_description
1 polymer ?
#
loop_
_entity_poly.entity_id
_entity_poly.type
_entity_poly.pdbx_seq_one_letter_code
_entity_poly.pdbx_strand_id
1 'polypeptide(L)'
;MGRPLVFPDTIINKARNKLNNINNNSRTIIILIITGFTLMQLVVFNKQKLSSIITVCLVVIVVLVCVRLGFWQLQRADQKQQQLNAIENIQQQGVMSWAQLQQLPKEWNKTGVLVSLSGYFDTNNYWLLDNQIYNGQVGYDLLALLKLPDDSRFLLVNLGWVKAGSSREILPNVTIPSGKFSLTAQIKEDNLSGFTLANSNTQSDLAKRIQIIDLQALSSQSQRPLVDYMAYRQGGEDEIAAPHYEAVVMSPEKHYAYSVQWFLIAIACVVVAIFASKKRIDNEK
;
A
#
# COMPACT_ATOMS: atom_id res chain seq x y z
N MET A 1 -102.02 35.52 40.76
CA MET A 1 -100.99 36.50 40.33
C MET A 1 -99.66 35.78 40.23
N GLY A 2 -99.09 35.64 39.03
CA GLY A 2 -97.72 35.14 38.83
C GLY A 2 -97.02 36.03 37.80
N ARG A 3 -96.03 36.82 38.24
CA ARG A 3 -95.27 37.73 37.37
C ARG A 3 -94.30 36.93 36.48
N PRO A 4 -94.11 37.30 35.20
CA PRO A 4 -93.07 36.70 34.38
C PRO A 4 -91.69 37.22 34.80
N LEU A 5 -90.72 36.32 34.88
CA LEU A 5 -89.32 36.63 35.14
C LEU A 5 -88.69 37.24 33.89
N VAL A 6 -88.30 38.52 33.96
CA VAL A 6 -87.50 39.20 32.94
C VAL A 6 -86.03 39.06 33.35
N PHE A 7 -85.24 38.34 32.56
CA PHE A 7 -83.79 38.27 32.75
C PHE A 7 -83.12 39.52 32.16
N PRO A 8 -82.15 40.15 32.86
CA PRO A 8 -81.52 41.38 32.39
C PRO A 8 -80.56 41.12 31.19
N ASP A 9 -80.66 41.95 30.14
CA ASP A 9 -79.89 41.89 28.88
C ASP A 9 -78.36 41.83 29.06
N THR A 10 -77.86 42.29 30.22
CA THR A 10 -76.46 42.22 30.62
C THR A 10 -75.94 40.80 30.78
N ILE A 11 -76.78 39.85 31.22
CA ILE A 11 -76.37 38.44 31.39
C ILE A 11 -76.24 37.74 30.04
N ILE A 12 -77.17 37.99 29.12
CA ILE A 12 -77.17 37.39 27.77
C ILE A 12 -75.97 37.89 26.96
N ASN A 13 -75.68 39.19 26.99
CA ASN A 13 -74.53 39.75 26.29
C ASN A 13 -73.19 39.27 26.88
N LYS A 14 -73.10 39.10 28.21
CA LYS A 14 -71.91 38.54 28.86
C LYS A 14 -71.71 37.06 28.51
N ALA A 15 -72.78 36.28 28.43
CA ALA A 15 -72.74 34.88 28.00
C ALA A 15 -72.32 34.74 26.52
N ARG A 16 -72.88 35.57 25.62
CA ARG A 16 -72.54 35.58 24.20
C ARG A 16 -71.09 35.96 23.95
N ASN A 17 -70.57 37.00 24.63
CA ASN A 17 -69.17 37.38 24.53
C ASN A 17 -68.24 36.29 25.07
N LYS A 18 -68.63 35.60 26.14
CA LYS A 18 -67.87 34.46 26.68
C LYS A 18 -67.83 33.28 25.70
N LEU A 19 -68.95 32.95 25.06
CA LEU A 19 -69.05 31.90 24.04
C LEU A 19 -68.23 32.24 22.77
N ASN A 20 -68.30 33.48 22.29
CA ASN A 20 -67.51 33.93 21.14
C ASN A 20 -66.00 33.92 21.44
N ASN A 21 -65.60 34.33 22.65
CA ASN A 21 -64.21 34.28 23.09
C ASN A 21 -63.71 32.83 23.21
N ILE A 22 -64.53 31.91 23.74
CA ILE A 22 -64.22 30.47 23.78
C ILE A 22 -64.06 29.89 22.37
N ASN A 23 -64.94 30.25 21.43
CA ASN A 23 -64.87 29.77 20.05
C ASN A 23 -63.63 30.31 19.31
N ASN A 24 -63.32 31.60 19.49
CA ASN A 24 -62.11 32.20 18.90
C ASN A 24 -60.83 31.60 19.49
N ASN A 25 -60.73 31.45 20.81
CA ASN A 25 -59.57 30.80 21.43
C ASN A 25 -59.43 29.34 20.98
N SER A 26 -60.55 28.60 20.86
CA SER A 26 -60.53 27.22 20.35
C SER A 26 -60.04 27.15 18.91
N ARG A 27 -60.49 28.08 18.04
CA ARG A 27 -60.02 28.17 16.65
C ARG A 27 -58.55 28.54 16.55
N THR A 28 -58.08 29.49 17.35
CA THR A 28 -56.67 29.89 17.39
C THR A 28 -55.77 28.75 17.89
N ILE A 29 -56.20 28.01 18.91
CA ILE A 29 -55.48 26.83 19.42
C ILE A 29 -55.39 25.74 18.34
N ILE A 30 -56.50 25.45 17.64
CA ILE A 30 -56.51 24.46 16.54
C ILE A 30 -55.57 24.86 15.40
N ILE A 31 -55.55 26.15 15.01
CA ILE A 31 -54.65 26.66 13.95
C ILE A 31 -53.18 26.56 14.38
N LEU A 32 -52.85 26.89 15.64
CA LEU A 32 -51.50 26.77 16.19
C LEU A 32 -51.02 25.32 16.25
N ILE A 33 -51.89 24.38 16.60
CA ILE A 33 -51.57 22.94 16.62
C ILE A 33 -51.34 22.42 15.20
N ILE A 34 -52.20 22.76 14.25
CA ILE A 34 -52.03 22.35 12.85
C ILE A 34 -50.74 22.94 12.27
N THR A 35 -50.52 24.26 12.41
CA THR A 35 -49.31 24.91 11.88
C THR A 35 -48.03 24.40 12.54
N GLY A 36 -48.04 24.14 13.85
CA GLY A 36 -46.92 23.52 14.57
C GLY A 36 -46.64 22.09 14.09
N PHE A 37 -47.67 21.28 13.87
CA PHE A 37 -47.53 19.93 13.34
C PHE A 37 -46.99 19.93 11.89
N THR A 38 -47.50 20.81 11.02
CA THR A 38 -47.03 20.93 9.64
C THR A 38 -45.58 21.43 9.57
N LEU A 39 -45.19 22.39 10.42
CA LEU A 39 -43.82 22.88 10.52
C LEU A 39 -42.86 21.78 11.02
N MET A 40 -43.28 21.00 12.02
CA MET A 40 -42.52 19.86 12.53
C MET A 40 -42.33 18.79 11.46
N GLN A 41 -43.39 18.42 10.74
CA GLN A 41 -43.35 17.48 9.61
C GLN A 41 -42.38 17.97 8.51
N LEU A 42 -42.42 19.25 8.15
CA LEU A 42 -41.54 19.84 7.14
C LEU A 42 -40.06 19.84 7.58
N VAL A 43 -39.77 20.14 8.85
CA VAL A 43 -38.41 20.10 9.40
C VAL A 43 -37.86 18.66 9.46
N VAL A 44 -38.67 17.69 9.90
CA VAL A 44 -38.29 16.27 9.95
C VAL A 44 -38.05 15.73 8.54
N PHE A 45 -38.95 16.04 7.59
CA PHE A 45 -38.83 15.63 6.19
C PHE A 45 -37.59 16.23 5.52
N ASN A 46 -37.26 17.50 5.78
CA ASN A 46 -36.03 18.13 5.28
C ASN A 46 -34.76 17.52 5.89
N LYS A 47 -34.76 17.17 7.19
CA LYS A 47 -33.63 16.48 7.84
C LYS A 47 -33.44 15.07 7.28
N GLN A 48 -34.53 14.33 7.05
CA GLN A 48 -34.50 13.02 6.42
C GLN A 48 -33.97 13.10 4.99
N LYS A 49 -34.45 14.03 4.16
CA LYS A 49 -33.95 14.22 2.78
C LYS A 49 -32.47 14.58 2.75
N LEU A 50 -32.03 15.51 3.59
CA LEU A 50 -30.63 15.91 3.71
C LEU A 50 -29.73 14.74 4.12
N SER A 51 -30.16 13.93 5.08
CA SER A 51 -29.43 12.72 5.51
C SER A 51 -29.26 11.70 4.37
N SER A 52 -30.29 11.46 3.55
CA SER A 52 -30.16 10.55 2.38
C SER A 52 -29.24 11.11 1.30
N ILE A 53 -29.30 12.41 1.02
CA ILE A 53 -28.41 13.03 0.03
C ILE A 53 -26.96 12.89 0.48
N ILE A 54 -26.67 13.15 1.77
CA ILE A 54 -25.33 12.98 2.34
C ILE A 54 -24.85 11.53 2.21
N THR A 55 -25.69 10.54 2.53
CA THR A 55 -25.34 9.12 2.39
C THR A 55 -25.05 8.73 0.93
N VAL A 56 -25.87 9.18 -0.02
CA VAL A 56 -25.65 8.92 -1.45
C VAL A 56 -24.35 9.57 -1.92
N CYS A 57 -24.09 10.82 -1.56
CA CYS A 57 -22.83 11.50 -1.89
C CYS A 57 -21.62 10.76 -1.32
N LEU A 58 -21.70 10.29 -0.07
CA LEU A 58 -20.63 9.51 0.56
C LEU A 58 -20.38 8.20 -0.20
N VAL A 59 -21.43 7.45 -0.53
CA VAL A 59 -21.31 6.21 -1.31
C VAL A 59 -20.67 6.49 -2.67
N VAL A 60 -21.10 7.53 -3.37
CA VAL A 60 -20.52 7.92 -4.66
C VAL A 60 -19.03 8.24 -4.52
N ILE A 61 -18.63 8.98 -3.49
CA ILE A 61 -17.22 9.28 -3.23
C ILE A 61 -16.43 7.99 -3.00
N VAL A 62 -16.92 7.09 -2.13
CA VAL A 62 -16.24 5.81 -1.85
C VAL A 62 -16.10 4.97 -3.11
N VAL A 63 -17.15 4.89 -3.93
CA VAL A 63 -17.14 4.18 -5.21
C VAL A 63 -16.11 4.78 -6.16
N LEU A 64 -16.07 6.11 -6.31
CA LEU A 64 -15.09 6.79 -7.15
C LEU A 64 -13.65 6.54 -6.68
N VAL A 65 -13.41 6.57 -5.37
CA VAL A 65 -12.10 6.25 -4.78
C VAL A 65 -11.72 4.80 -5.08
N CYS A 66 -12.62 3.83 -4.84
CA CYS A 66 -12.36 2.43 -5.10
C CYS A 66 -12.07 2.17 -6.59
N VAL A 67 -12.87 2.74 -7.49
CA VAL A 67 -12.64 2.62 -8.94
C VAL A 67 -11.30 3.21 -9.34
N ARG A 68 -10.95 4.39 -8.81
CA ARG A 68 -9.65 5.02 -9.06
C ARG A 68 -8.49 4.14 -8.55
N LEU A 69 -8.63 3.55 -7.36
CA LEU A 69 -7.63 2.62 -6.81
C LEU A 69 -7.53 1.34 -7.66
N GLY A 70 -8.65 0.82 -8.17
CA GLY A 70 -8.65 -0.31 -9.09
C GLY A 70 -7.84 -0.03 -10.35
N PHE A 71 -8.09 1.10 -11.02
CA PHE A 71 -7.29 1.50 -12.18
C PHE A 71 -5.82 1.78 -11.86
N TRP A 72 -5.53 2.37 -10.70
CA TRP A 72 -4.16 2.56 -10.25
C TRP A 72 -3.42 1.23 -10.06
N GLN A 73 -4.10 0.21 -9.52
CA GLN A 73 -3.54 -1.14 -9.41
C GLN A 73 -3.29 -1.78 -10.79
N LEU A 74 -4.22 -1.62 -11.75
CA LEU A 74 -4.01 -2.09 -13.12
C LEU A 74 -2.77 -1.43 -13.76
N GLN A 75 -2.63 -0.12 -13.62
CA GLN A 75 -1.46 0.61 -14.12
C GLN A 75 -0.15 0.10 -13.48
N ARG A 76 -0.17 -0.24 -12.19
CA ARG A 76 1.01 -0.85 -11.55
C ARG A 76 1.28 -2.26 -12.06
N ALA A 77 0.26 -3.07 -12.30
CA ALA A 77 0.43 -4.39 -12.92
C ALA A 77 1.14 -4.26 -14.27
N ASP A 78 0.68 -3.35 -15.14
CA ASP A 78 1.27 -3.15 -16.47
C ASP A 78 2.72 -2.68 -16.40
N GLN A 79 3.05 -1.76 -15.49
CA GLN A 79 4.42 -1.31 -15.30
C GLN A 79 5.34 -2.44 -14.81
N LYS A 80 4.85 -3.31 -13.92
CA LYS A 80 5.59 -4.47 -13.45
C LYS A 80 5.76 -5.51 -14.55
N GLN A 81 4.74 -5.73 -15.37
CA GLN A 81 4.83 -6.62 -16.52
C GLN A 81 5.84 -6.13 -17.55
N GLN A 82 5.84 -4.83 -17.86
CA GLN A 82 6.82 -4.24 -18.78
C GLN A 82 8.25 -4.39 -18.27
N GLN A 83 8.47 -4.22 -16.97
CA GLN A 83 9.78 -4.43 -16.34
C GLN A 83 10.23 -5.89 -16.48
N LEU A 84 9.34 -6.86 -16.23
CA LEU A 84 9.64 -8.29 -16.38
C LEU A 84 9.96 -8.64 -17.84
N ASN A 85 9.15 -8.18 -18.79
CA ASN A 85 9.38 -8.42 -20.21
C ASN A 85 10.71 -7.82 -20.68
N ALA A 86 11.08 -6.63 -20.19
CA ALA A 86 12.36 -6.01 -20.53
C ALA A 86 13.55 -6.86 -20.03
N ILE A 87 13.44 -7.39 -18.81
CA ILE A 87 14.47 -8.28 -18.24
C ILE A 87 14.52 -9.60 -19.01
N GLU A 88 13.37 -10.22 -19.29
CA GLU A 88 13.29 -11.45 -20.07
C GLU A 88 13.93 -11.29 -21.46
N ASN A 89 13.61 -10.19 -22.16
CA ASN A 89 14.21 -9.88 -23.46
C ASN A 89 15.73 -9.72 -23.39
N ILE A 90 16.26 -9.11 -22.33
CA ILE A 90 17.71 -9.02 -22.10
C ILE A 90 18.29 -10.42 -21.84
N GLN A 91 17.62 -11.23 -21.04
CA GLN A 91 18.08 -12.58 -20.68
C GLN A 91 18.06 -13.56 -21.86
N GLN A 92 17.23 -13.33 -22.88
CA GLN A 92 17.26 -14.09 -24.14
C GLN A 92 18.59 -13.93 -24.90
N GLN A 93 19.40 -12.89 -24.61
CA GLN A 93 20.74 -12.74 -25.16
C GLN A 93 21.76 -13.73 -24.57
N GLY A 94 21.35 -14.49 -23.54
CA GLY A 94 22.18 -15.50 -22.88
C GLY A 94 23.06 -14.91 -21.78
N VAL A 95 23.97 -15.75 -21.29
CA VAL A 95 24.90 -15.39 -20.21
C VAL A 95 26.15 -14.75 -20.81
N MET A 96 26.42 -13.50 -20.45
CA MET A 96 27.62 -12.77 -20.86
C MET A 96 28.82 -13.07 -19.95
N SER A 97 30.03 -12.90 -20.46
CA SER A 97 31.23 -12.82 -19.62
C SER A 97 31.36 -11.44 -18.96
N TRP A 98 32.17 -11.35 -17.89
CA TRP A 98 32.49 -10.08 -17.27
C TRP A 98 33.07 -9.05 -18.25
N ALA A 99 34.00 -9.48 -19.12
CA ALA A 99 34.61 -8.61 -20.12
C ALA A 99 33.59 -8.06 -21.13
N GLN A 100 32.61 -8.87 -21.55
CA GLN A 100 31.53 -8.42 -22.44
C GLN A 100 30.63 -7.39 -21.75
N LEU A 101 30.28 -7.60 -20.47
CA LEU A 101 29.49 -6.63 -19.71
C LEU A 101 30.19 -5.27 -19.64
N GLN A 102 31.51 -5.26 -19.41
CA GLN A 102 32.30 -4.02 -19.33
C GLN A 102 32.40 -3.26 -20.67
N GLN A 103 32.19 -3.94 -21.80
CA GLN A 103 32.18 -3.33 -23.13
C GLN A 103 30.85 -2.67 -23.48
N LEU A 104 29.79 -2.92 -22.70
CA LEU A 104 28.50 -2.26 -22.92
C LEU A 104 28.62 -0.75 -22.70
N PRO A 105 27.85 0.07 -23.43
CA PRO A 105 27.86 1.51 -23.24
C PRO A 105 27.58 1.89 -21.79
N LYS A 106 28.31 2.87 -21.24
CA LYS A 106 28.14 3.30 -19.84
C LYS A 106 26.71 3.74 -19.53
N GLU A 107 26.10 4.45 -20.47
CA GLU A 107 24.71 4.96 -20.42
C GLU A 107 23.65 3.83 -20.49
N TRP A 108 24.04 2.63 -20.90
CA TRP A 108 23.11 1.51 -21.03
C TRP A 108 22.89 0.83 -19.68
N ASN A 109 21.63 0.74 -19.26
CA ASN A 109 21.23 0.14 -17.99
C ASN A 109 21.47 -1.36 -18.01
N LYS A 110 22.39 -1.83 -17.16
CA LYS A 110 22.79 -3.25 -17.10
C LYS A 110 21.85 -4.12 -16.26
N THR A 111 20.79 -3.54 -15.72
CA THR A 111 19.79 -4.26 -14.93
C THR A 111 19.18 -5.40 -15.74
N GLY A 112 19.29 -6.63 -15.23
CA GLY A 112 18.72 -7.82 -15.84
C GLY A 112 19.70 -8.69 -16.63
N VAL A 113 20.89 -8.17 -16.98
CA VAL A 113 21.91 -8.95 -17.70
C VAL A 113 22.39 -10.11 -16.84
N LEU A 114 22.46 -11.30 -17.43
CA LEU A 114 23.08 -12.47 -16.83
C LEU A 114 24.56 -12.50 -17.15
N VAL A 115 25.38 -12.67 -16.13
CA VAL A 115 26.84 -12.66 -16.24
C VAL A 115 27.44 -13.88 -15.55
N SER A 116 28.35 -14.56 -16.25
CA SER A 116 29.23 -15.58 -15.67
C SER A 116 30.42 -14.89 -15.03
N LEU A 117 30.53 -15.06 -13.72
CA LEU A 117 31.56 -14.46 -12.87
C LEU A 117 32.47 -15.56 -12.34
N SER A 118 33.78 -15.31 -12.33
CA SER A 118 34.76 -16.22 -11.75
C SER A 118 35.88 -15.42 -11.10
N GLY A 119 36.07 -15.58 -9.79
CA GLY A 119 36.96 -14.72 -9.01
C GLY A 119 37.21 -15.25 -7.61
N TYR A 120 37.71 -14.37 -6.74
CA TYR A 120 37.98 -14.67 -5.33
C TYR A 120 37.21 -13.70 -4.44
N PHE A 121 36.50 -14.21 -3.44
CA PHE A 121 35.83 -13.32 -2.49
C PHE A 121 36.82 -12.72 -1.49
N ASP A 122 36.59 -11.48 -1.09
CA ASP A 122 37.26 -10.88 0.06
C ASP A 122 36.60 -11.43 1.34
N THR A 123 37.24 -12.43 1.96
CA THR A 123 36.71 -13.12 3.14
C THR A 123 36.57 -12.21 4.36
N ASN A 124 37.23 -11.05 4.38
CA ASN A 124 37.18 -10.11 5.50
C ASN A 124 36.02 -9.11 5.37
N ASN A 125 35.58 -8.83 4.13
CA ASN A 125 34.60 -7.81 3.81
C ASN A 125 33.29 -8.44 3.31
N TYR A 126 32.40 -8.74 4.26
CA TYR A 126 31.04 -9.19 3.99
C TYR A 126 30.04 -8.46 4.90
N TRP A 127 28.80 -8.41 4.45
CA TRP A 127 27.69 -7.78 5.16
C TRP A 127 26.45 -8.65 5.13
N LEU A 128 25.58 -8.43 6.12
CA LEU A 128 24.28 -9.05 6.25
C LEU A 128 23.22 -7.95 6.13
N LEU A 129 22.52 -7.93 5.00
CA LEU A 129 21.40 -7.02 4.79
C LEU A 129 20.20 -7.52 5.60
N ASP A 130 19.74 -6.71 6.55
CA ASP A 130 18.69 -7.05 7.51
C ASP A 130 17.28 -7.03 6.91
N ASN A 131 16.33 -7.59 7.66
CA ASN A 131 14.89 -7.58 7.39
C ASN A 131 14.49 -8.26 6.07
N GLN A 132 15.23 -9.31 5.69
CA GLN A 132 14.89 -10.11 4.52
C GLN A 132 13.96 -11.26 4.92
N ILE A 133 12.90 -11.46 4.14
CA ILE A 133 11.94 -12.54 4.36
C ILE A 133 12.02 -13.50 3.18
N TYR A 134 12.35 -14.76 3.46
CA TYR A 134 12.36 -15.83 2.47
C TYR A 134 11.61 -17.04 3.02
N ASN A 135 10.68 -17.59 2.22
CA ASN A 135 9.81 -18.71 2.61
C ASN A 135 9.15 -18.54 4.00
N GLY A 136 8.67 -17.33 4.30
CA GLY A 136 8.00 -17.00 5.55
C GLY A 136 8.90 -16.88 6.78
N GLN A 137 10.22 -16.98 6.60
CA GLN A 137 11.20 -16.86 7.68
C GLN A 137 11.99 -15.56 7.53
N VAL A 138 12.26 -14.92 8.67
CA VAL A 138 13.11 -13.72 8.75
C VAL A 138 14.58 -14.14 8.71
N GLY A 139 15.38 -13.39 7.98
CA GLY A 139 16.81 -13.60 7.84
C GLY A 139 17.52 -12.40 7.24
N TYR A 140 18.67 -12.69 6.64
CA TYR A 140 19.58 -11.70 6.09
C TYR A 140 19.98 -12.08 4.67
N ASP A 141 20.25 -11.10 3.82
CA ASP A 141 20.99 -11.38 2.59
C ASP A 141 22.48 -11.24 2.83
N LEU A 142 23.23 -12.27 2.45
CA LEU A 142 24.67 -12.30 2.55
C LEU A 142 25.30 -11.59 1.36
N LEU A 143 25.96 -10.47 1.63
CA LEU A 143 26.65 -9.67 0.63
C LEU A 143 28.16 -9.82 0.81
N ALA A 144 28.89 -10.06 -0.28
CA ALA A 144 30.34 -10.20 -0.25
C ALA A 144 30.99 -9.51 -1.46
N LEU A 145 32.23 -9.03 -1.28
CA LEU A 145 33.00 -8.45 -2.38
C LEU A 145 33.69 -9.55 -3.18
N LEU A 146 33.40 -9.62 -4.48
CA LEU A 146 34.07 -10.50 -5.43
C LEU A 146 35.16 -9.73 -6.18
N LYS A 147 36.39 -10.23 -6.11
CA LYS A 147 37.50 -9.77 -6.95
C LYS A 147 37.51 -10.56 -8.25
N LEU A 148 37.23 -9.87 -9.34
CA LEU A 148 37.31 -10.43 -10.69
C LEU A 148 38.72 -10.23 -11.27
N PRO A 149 39.21 -11.15 -12.11
CA PRO A 149 40.42 -10.94 -12.90
C PRO A 149 40.28 -9.66 -13.74
N ASP A 150 41.39 -8.94 -13.92
CA ASP A 150 41.54 -7.82 -14.86
C ASP A 150 40.63 -6.58 -14.62
N ASP A 151 39.86 -6.51 -13.54
CA ASP A 151 39.27 -5.25 -13.03
C ASP A 151 39.99 -4.87 -11.73
N SER A 152 40.39 -3.61 -11.57
CA SER A 152 41.02 -3.11 -10.34
C SER A 152 40.03 -2.99 -9.18
N ARG A 153 38.73 -2.89 -9.49
CA ARG A 153 37.62 -2.76 -8.54
C ARG A 153 37.09 -4.11 -8.08
N PHE A 154 36.18 -4.07 -7.11
CA PHE A 154 35.42 -5.22 -6.61
C PHE A 154 33.96 -5.10 -7.03
N LEU A 155 33.31 -6.24 -7.21
CA LEU A 155 31.88 -6.34 -7.45
C LEU A 155 31.18 -6.77 -6.16
N LEU A 156 30.18 -6.02 -5.72
CA LEU A 156 29.32 -6.46 -4.63
C LEU A 156 28.37 -7.55 -5.14
N VAL A 157 28.40 -8.71 -4.49
CA VAL A 157 27.58 -9.88 -4.86
C VAL A 157 26.64 -10.22 -3.70
N ASN A 158 25.33 -10.33 -3.98
CA ASN A 158 24.37 -10.99 -3.11
C ASN A 158 24.46 -12.50 -3.34
N LEU A 159 24.93 -13.23 -2.33
CA LEU A 159 25.09 -14.68 -2.35
C LEU A 159 23.78 -15.43 -2.07
N GLY A 160 22.79 -14.74 -1.51
CA GLY A 160 21.49 -15.29 -1.14
C GLY A 160 21.12 -15.01 0.31
N TRP A 161 20.02 -15.62 0.74
CA TRP A 161 19.43 -15.49 2.06
C TRP A 161 20.01 -16.49 3.06
N VAL A 162 20.23 -16.02 4.28
CA VAL A 162 20.61 -16.83 5.44
C VAL A 162 19.63 -16.60 6.58
N LYS A 163 19.25 -17.69 7.26
CA LYS A 163 18.28 -17.65 8.35
C LYS A 163 18.79 -16.86 9.55
N ALA A 164 17.96 -16.01 10.14
CA ALA A 164 18.28 -15.37 11.41
C ALA A 164 18.27 -16.39 12.56
N GLY A 165 19.18 -16.19 13.54
CA GLY A 165 19.15 -16.94 14.78
C GLY A 165 17.96 -16.57 15.67
N SER A 166 17.86 -17.22 16.84
CA SER A 166 16.79 -16.96 17.81
C SER A 166 16.84 -15.55 18.43
N SER A 167 18.00 -14.89 18.38
CA SER A 167 18.20 -13.51 18.83
C SER A 167 18.81 -12.67 17.71
N ARG A 168 18.34 -11.43 17.56
CA ARG A 168 18.91 -10.45 16.62
C ARG A 168 20.24 -9.84 17.09
N GLU A 169 20.64 -10.09 18.33
CA GLU A 169 21.95 -9.68 18.84
C GLU A 169 23.08 -10.59 18.34
N ILE A 170 22.74 -11.81 17.91
CA ILE A 170 23.70 -12.82 17.45
C ILE A 170 23.52 -12.97 15.93
N LEU A 171 24.51 -12.50 15.17
CA LEU A 171 24.51 -12.71 13.72
C LEU A 171 24.73 -14.18 13.37
N PRO A 172 24.11 -14.69 12.30
CA PRO A 172 24.39 -16.03 11.81
C PRO A 172 25.87 -16.18 11.44
N ASN A 173 26.43 -17.35 11.74
CA ASN A 173 27.78 -17.69 11.30
C ASN A 173 27.73 -18.05 9.81
N VAL A 174 28.43 -17.29 8.99
CA VAL A 174 28.48 -17.45 7.53
C VAL A 174 29.93 -17.67 7.10
N THR A 175 30.14 -18.59 6.16
CA THR A 175 31.47 -18.90 5.62
C THR A 175 31.57 -18.40 4.19
N ILE A 176 32.46 -17.44 3.94
CA ILE A 176 32.76 -16.95 2.60
C ILE A 176 33.77 -17.91 1.94
N PRO A 177 33.55 -18.36 0.70
CA PRO A 177 34.51 -19.19 -0.02
C PRO A 177 35.89 -18.51 -0.13
N SER A 178 36.94 -19.20 0.33
CA SER A 178 38.33 -18.70 0.30
C SER A 178 39.07 -19.00 -1.01
N GLY A 179 38.54 -19.92 -1.83
CA GLY A 179 39.10 -20.31 -3.12
C GLY A 179 38.49 -19.57 -4.32
N LYS A 180 38.94 -19.95 -5.52
CA LYS A 180 38.33 -19.46 -6.77
C LYS A 180 36.89 -19.95 -6.83
N PHE A 181 35.95 -19.02 -7.00
CA PHE A 181 34.52 -19.29 -7.04
C PHE A 181 33.94 -18.84 -8.37
N SER A 182 33.11 -19.68 -8.98
CA SER A 182 32.42 -19.40 -10.24
C SER A 182 30.92 -19.42 -10.01
N LEU A 183 30.23 -18.40 -10.52
CA LEU A 183 28.78 -18.27 -10.39
C LEU A 183 28.18 -17.56 -11.60
N THR A 184 26.90 -17.81 -11.86
CA THR A 184 26.09 -16.94 -12.71
C THR A 184 25.37 -15.94 -11.82
N ALA A 185 25.30 -14.68 -12.25
CA ALA A 185 24.57 -13.64 -11.54
C ALA A 185 23.78 -12.75 -12.48
N GLN A 186 22.71 -12.16 -11.95
CA GLN A 186 21.95 -11.10 -12.60
C GLN A 186 22.43 -9.74 -12.11
N ILE A 187 22.75 -8.83 -13.02
CA ILE A 187 23.22 -7.48 -12.69
C ILE A 187 22.04 -6.56 -12.33
N LYS A 188 22.30 -5.65 -11.38
CA LYS A 188 21.39 -4.57 -10.97
C LYS A 188 22.20 -3.29 -10.79
N GLU A 189 21.85 -2.24 -11.53
CA GLU A 189 22.59 -0.96 -11.52
C GLU A 189 21.82 0.11 -10.71
N ASP A 190 20.53 0.28 -11.00
CA ASP A 190 19.72 1.32 -10.35
C ASP A 190 18.90 0.82 -9.15
N ASN A 191 18.62 1.72 -8.21
CA ASN A 191 17.75 1.48 -7.05
C ASN A 191 18.21 0.29 -6.19
N LEU A 192 19.49 0.28 -5.82
CA LEU A 192 20.10 -0.74 -4.95
C LEU A 192 19.59 -0.66 -3.51
N SER A 193 19.25 0.55 -3.06
CA SER A 193 18.52 0.78 -1.83
C SER A 193 17.06 0.37 -2.04
N GLY A 194 16.71 -0.82 -1.56
CA GLY A 194 15.30 -1.19 -1.40
C GLY A 194 14.54 -0.17 -0.55
N PHE A 195 13.21 -0.20 -0.61
CA PHE A 195 12.38 0.63 0.26
C PHE A 195 12.63 0.24 1.72
N THR A 196 13.31 1.10 2.47
CA THR A 196 13.61 0.89 3.89
C THR A 196 13.02 2.02 4.71
N LEU A 197 12.44 1.68 5.87
CA LEU A 197 11.91 2.68 6.82
C LEU A 197 13.02 3.30 7.68
N ALA A 198 14.26 2.83 7.54
CA ALA A 198 15.38 3.29 8.34
C ALA A 198 16.00 4.54 7.72
N ASN A 199 16.13 5.60 8.52
CA ASN A 199 17.00 6.70 8.16
C ASN A 199 18.44 6.18 8.12
N SER A 200 19.22 6.64 7.14
CA SER A 200 20.63 6.31 6.88
C SER A 200 21.59 6.49 8.07
N ASN A 201 21.09 7.00 9.20
CA ASN A 201 21.82 7.25 10.44
C ASN A 201 21.73 6.12 11.48
N THR A 202 21.08 4.99 11.18
CA THR A 202 21.11 3.83 12.09
C THR A 202 22.36 3.00 11.82
N GLN A 203 23.46 3.46 12.42
CA GLN A 203 24.68 2.70 12.59
C GLN A 203 24.31 1.39 13.29
N SER A 204 24.26 0.29 12.53
CA SER A 204 23.92 -1.01 13.07
C SER A 204 24.91 -1.39 14.16
N ASP A 205 24.41 -1.78 15.34
CA ASP A 205 25.18 -2.19 16.52
C ASP A 205 26.18 -3.34 16.27
N LEU A 206 26.09 -3.99 15.10
CA LEU A 206 26.96 -5.07 14.68
C LEU A 206 27.64 -4.67 13.37
N ALA A 207 28.96 -4.59 13.37
CA ALA A 207 29.80 -4.01 12.30
C ALA A 207 29.55 -4.56 10.88
N LYS A 208 28.95 -5.76 10.77
CA LYS A 208 28.65 -6.45 9.51
C LYS A 208 27.17 -6.40 9.11
N ARG A 209 26.27 -5.94 9.96
CA ARG A 209 24.84 -5.84 9.61
C ARG A 209 24.55 -4.47 9.01
N ILE A 210 23.80 -4.44 7.91
CA ILE A 210 23.38 -3.22 7.21
C ILE A 210 21.88 -3.27 6.94
N GLN A 211 21.25 -2.11 6.83
CA GLN A 211 19.82 -2.02 6.48
C GLN A 211 19.62 -1.56 5.04
N ILE A 212 20.59 -0.84 4.48
CA ILE A 212 20.54 -0.25 3.14
C ILE A 212 21.84 -0.59 2.43
N ILE A 213 21.74 -0.85 1.13
CA ILE A 213 22.91 -0.99 0.26
C ILE A 213 23.29 0.40 -0.24
N ASP A 214 24.43 0.89 0.24
CA ASP A 214 25.09 2.10 -0.24
C ASP A 214 26.51 1.72 -0.68
N LEU A 215 26.73 1.65 -2.00
CA LEU A 215 28.02 1.23 -2.55
C LEU A 215 29.17 2.17 -2.15
N GLN A 216 28.90 3.47 -1.98
CA GLN A 216 29.93 4.42 -1.59
C GLN A 216 30.32 4.23 -0.11
N ALA A 217 29.35 4.00 0.76
CA ALA A 217 29.59 3.68 2.17
C ALA A 217 30.33 2.34 2.32
N LEU A 218 29.93 1.31 1.58
CA LEU A 218 30.57 -0.02 1.61
C LEU A 218 32.00 0.02 1.04
N SER A 219 32.22 0.78 -0.04
CA SER A 219 33.55 1.06 -0.60
C SER A 219 34.47 1.70 0.44
N SER A 220 33.96 2.70 1.15
CA SER A 220 34.71 3.44 2.18
C SER A 220 35.01 2.57 3.40
N GLN A 221 34.04 1.77 3.86
CA GLN A 221 34.19 0.86 5.00
C GLN A 221 35.20 -0.25 4.71
N SER A 222 35.17 -0.83 3.50
CA SER A 222 36.05 -1.93 3.11
C SER A 222 37.42 -1.48 2.58
N GLN A 223 37.60 -0.18 2.32
CA GLN A 223 38.76 0.38 1.64
C GLN A 223 39.02 -0.28 0.27
N ARG A 224 37.94 -0.70 -0.41
CA ARG A 224 37.98 -1.34 -1.73
C ARG A 224 37.18 -0.50 -2.73
N PRO A 225 37.75 -0.11 -3.88
CA PRO A 225 36.97 0.56 -4.90
C PRO A 225 35.95 -0.43 -5.49
N LEU A 226 34.68 -0.02 -5.56
CA LEU A 226 33.59 -0.85 -6.09
C LEU A 226 33.20 -0.42 -7.50
N VAL A 227 32.62 -1.34 -8.26
CA VAL A 227 31.86 -0.99 -9.48
C VAL A 227 30.49 -0.42 -9.09
N ASP A 228 29.90 0.40 -9.96
CA ASP A 228 28.66 1.17 -9.67
C ASP A 228 27.37 0.34 -9.80
N TYR A 229 27.47 -0.99 -9.73
CA TYR A 229 26.35 -1.92 -9.80
C TYR A 229 26.62 -3.17 -8.96
N MET A 230 25.57 -3.94 -8.73
CA MET A 230 25.57 -5.15 -7.91
C MET A 230 25.22 -6.39 -8.73
N ALA A 231 25.66 -7.55 -8.28
CA ALA A 231 25.30 -8.84 -8.84
C ALA A 231 24.46 -9.67 -7.85
N TYR A 232 23.34 -10.21 -8.29
CA TYR A 232 22.55 -11.19 -7.56
C TYR A 232 22.84 -12.58 -8.09
N ARG A 233 23.43 -13.44 -7.26
CA ARG A 233 23.71 -14.82 -7.62
C ARG A 233 22.43 -15.52 -8.10
N GLN A 234 22.56 -16.27 -9.18
CA GLN A 234 21.50 -17.08 -9.78
C GLN A 234 21.84 -18.55 -9.59
N GLY A 235 20.92 -19.29 -8.98
CA GLY A 235 21.11 -20.71 -8.69
C GLY A 235 22.29 -21.02 -7.77
N GLY A 236 22.40 -22.29 -7.41
CA GLY A 236 23.38 -22.78 -6.45
C GLY A 236 22.72 -23.73 -5.45
N GLU A 237 23.27 -24.93 -5.34
CA GLU A 237 22.87 -25.94 -4.36
C GLU A 237 23.87 -26.02 -3.19
N ASP A 238 24.74 -25.01 -3.04
CA ASP A 238 25.66 -24.97 -1.91
C ASP A 238 25.01 -24.43 -0.64
N GLU A 239 25.66 -24.69 0.49
CA GLU A 239 25.19 -24.31 1.82
C GLU A 239 25.56 -22.87 2.22
N ILE A 240 26.08 -22.06 1.29
CA ILE A 240 26.58 -20.71 1.62
C ILE A 240 25.40 -19.81 2.00
N ALA A 241 24.41 -19.72 1.11
CA ALA A 241 23.19 -18.94 1.26
C ALA A 241 22.20 -19.34 0.17
N ALA A 242 20.91 -19.15 0.39
CA ALA A 242 19.85 -19.51 -0.57
C ALA A 242 19.57 -18.36 -1.56
N PRO A 243 19.94 -18.45 -2.85
CA PRO A 243 19.65 -17.39 -3.81
C PRO A 243 18.13 -17.24 -3.99
N HIS A 244 17.62 -16.02 -3.86
CA HIS A 244 16.18 -15.75 -3.88
C HIS A 244 15.78 -14.46 -4.61
N TYR A 245 16.71 -13.84 -5.33
CA TYR A 245 16.46 -12.54 -5.95
C TYR A 245 15.29 -12.57 -6.93
N GLU A 246 14.30 -11.72 -6.66
CA GLU A 246 13.21 -11.42 -7.58
C GLU A 246 13.34 -10.00 -8.10
N ALA A 247 13.40 -9.83 -9.43
CA ALA A 247 13.49 -8.51 -10.04
C ALA A 247 12.27 -7.62 -9.74
N VAL A 248 11.12 -8.24 -9.42
CA VAL A 248 9.87 -7.59 -9.06
C VAL A 248 9.27 -8.26 -7.82
N VAL A 249 9.35 -7.56 -6.69
CA VAL A 249 8.90 -8.04 -5.36
C VAL A 249 7.38 -8.28 -5.27
N MET A 250 6.58 -7.52 -6.03
CA MET A 250 5.13 -7.70 -6.12
C MET A 250 4.75 -7.94 -7.58
N SER A 251 4.38 -9.17 -7.87
CA SER A 251 4.06 -9.62 -9.21
C SER A 251 2.83 -8.88 -9.80
N PRO A 252 2.73 -8.79 -11.14
CA PRO A 252 1.56 -8.20 -11.81
C PRO A 252 0.24 -8.85 -11.37
N GLU A 253 0.23 -10.17 -11.12
CA GLU A 253 -0.96 -10.92 -10.71
C GLU A 253 -1.51 -10.45 -9.37
N LYS A 254 -0.64 -10.10 -8.41
CA LYS A 254 -1.06 -9.52 -7.13
C LYS A 254 -1.75 -8.17 -7.35
N HIS A 255 -1.21 -7.33 -8.23
CA HIS A 255 -1.83 -6.06 -8.59
C HIS A 255 -3.17 -6.25 -9.31
N TYR A 256 -3.28 -7.23 -10.22
CA TYR A 256 -4.56 -7.60 -10.84
C TYR A 256 -5.59 -8.07 -9.80
N ALA A 257 -5.21 -8.93 -8.85
CA ALA A 257 -6.10 -9.39 -7.79
C ALA A 257 -6.61 -8.22 -6.92
N TYR A 258 -5.71 -7.31 -6.53
CA TYR A 258 -6.10 -6.10 -5.78
C TYR A 258 -7.02 -5.18 -6.59
N SER A 259 -6.83 -5.07 -7.91
CA SER A 259 -7.72 -4.29 -8.76
C SER A 259 -9.15 -4.82 -8.74
N VAL A 260 -9.30 -6.15 -8.86
CA VAL A 260 -10.60 -6.83 -8.78
C VAL A 260 -11.21 -6.61 -7.40
N GLN A 261 -10.43 -6.71 -6.33
CA GLN A 261 -10.90 -6.44 -4.97
C GLN A 261 -11.48 -5.02 -4.84
N TRP A 262 -10.80 -4.00 -5.35
CA TRP A 262 -11.32 -2.63 -5.33
C TRP A 262 -12.61 -2.46 -6.12
N PHE A 263 -12.72 -3.08 -7.31
CA PHE A 263 -13.95 -3.05 -8.10
C PHE A 263 -15.10 -3.79 -7.41
N LEU A 264 -14.85 -4.93 -6.77
CA LEU A 264 -15.86 -5.66 -6.02
C LEU A 264 -16.36 -4.86 -4.80
N ILE A 265 -15.47 -4.15 -4.10
CA ILE A 265 -15.88 -3.24 -3.01
C ILE A 265 -16.76 -2.12 -3.56
N ALA A 266 -16.40 -1.51 -4.69
CA ALA A 266 -17.22 -0.49 -5.34
C ALA A 266 -18.61 -1.01 -5.69
N ILE A 267 -18.71 -2.20 -6.28
CA ILE A 267 -19.98 -2.87 -6.60
C ILE A 267 -20.78 -3.14 -5.32
N ALA A 268 -20.16 -3.69 -4.27
CA ALA A 268 -20.81 -3.97 -3.01
C ALA A 268 -21.39 -2.70 -2.37
N CYS A 269 -20.66 -1.58 -2.40
CA CYS A 269 -21.15 -0.28 -1.92
C CYS A 269 -22.41 0.16 -2.67
N VAL A 270 -22.44 0.02 -4.00
CA VAL A 270 -23.62 0.35 -4.82
C VAL A 270 -24.80 -0.57 -4.47
N VAL A 271 -24.57 -1.88 -4.38
CA VAL A 271 -25.59 -2.87 -4.04
C VAL A 271 -26.21 -2.56 -2.68
N VAL A 272 -25.38 -2.36 -1.65
CA VAL A 272 -25.82 -2.01 -0.29
C VAL A 272 -26.62 -0.71 -0.31
N ALA A 273 -26.16 0.32 -1.04
CA ALA A 273 -26.87 1.59 -1.14
C ALA A 273 -28.25 1.45 -1.79
N ILE A 274 -28.39 0.62 -2.83
CA ILE A 274 -29.68 0.34 -3.48
C ILE A 274 -30.64 -0.35 -2.51
N PHE A 275 -30.18 -1.40 -1.81
CA PHE A 275 -31.03 -2.14 -0.86
C PHE A 275 -31.43 -1.28 0.34
N ALA A 276 -30.50 -0.49 0.90
CA ALA A 276 -30.80 0.45 1.97
C ALA A 276 -31.80 1.52 1.52
N SER A 277 -31.69 2.00 0.28
CA SER A 277 -32.63 3.00 -0.27
C SER A 277 -34.03 2.41 -0.49
N LYS A 278 -34.14 1.17 -1.00
CA LYS A 278 -35.44 0.48 -1.16
C LYS A 278 -36.14 0.28 0.18
N LYS A 279 -35.44 -0.28 1.18
CA LYS A 279 -35.98 -0.50 2.53
C LYS A 279 -36.50 0.80 3.16
N ARG A 280 -35.84 1.92 2.88
CA ARG A 280 -36.29 3.23 3.37
C ARG A 280 -37.59 3.70 2.72
N ILE A 281 -37.73 3.53 1.40
CA ILE A 281 -38.96 3.86 0.67
C ILE A 281 -40.13 3.02 1.17
N ASP A 282 -39.91 1.73 1.46
CA ASP A 282 -40.95 0.83 1.97
C ASP A 282 -41.38 1.20 3.41
N ASN A 283 -40.48 1.74 4.24
CA ASN A 283 -40.81 2.22 5.59
C ASN A 283 -41.48 3.61 5.61
N GLU A 284 -41.40 4.37 4.52
CA GLU A 284 -42.01 5.70 4.39
C GLU A 284 -43.42 5.66 3.74
N LYS A 285 -43.87 4.49 3.25
CA LYS A 285 -45.23 4.23 2.72
C LYS A 285 -46.16 3.67 3.79
#